data_AF-A0A078K176-F1
#
_entry.id   AF-A0A078K176-F1
#
_cell.length_a   1.000
_cell.length_b   1.000
_cell.length_c   1.000
_cell.angle_alpha   90.00
_cell.angle_beta   90.00
_cell.angle_gamma   90.00
#
_symmetry.space_group_name_H-M   'P 1'
#
loop_
_entity.id
_entity.type
_entity.pdbx_description
1 polymer ?
#
loop_
_entity_poly.entity_id
_entity_poly.type
_entity_poly.pdbx_seq_one_letter_code
_entity_poly.pdbx_strand_id
1 'polypeptide(L)'
;SKFNLVEDCSVCIQDKKRKARILRDDPEAQKALEGKLDKVEVNTSALENTSAVVARNIPPHNASATNPSEAYPIEQIIENGEWSSLQDVYWLLQEEAGAATDGYPAFVRNRLYRLRDNKDETEKETAAGILTFITHLIKFKDVNSMVGLESARSHRFPPTIREKCNRLFKDSETSRLPDDKINLLISYVLVLTLHVDKFKTDFEDIAKDLRMSSVDLRKHFENLGCKFAVENSIRVATLPVPLKFPQIMRRRTKRR
;
A
#
# COMPACT_ATOMS: atom_id res chain seq x y z
N SER A 1 -58.58 -22.71 -3.22
CA SER A 1 -58.25 -22.65 -1.78
C SER A 1 -56.79 -22.93 -1.53
N LYS A 2 -55.97 -21.88 -1.37
CA LYS A 2 -54.58 -21.93 -0.89
C LYS A 2 -54.32 -20.68 -0.03
N PHE A 3 -54.89 -20.69 1.16
CA PHE A 3 -54.56 -19.83 2.29
C PHE A 3 -54.72 -20.75 3.49
N ASN A 4 -53.62 -21.03 4.22
CA ASN A 4 -53.53 -21.68 5.55
C ASN A 4 -52.18 -22.39 5.82
N LEU A 5 -51.09 -22.09 5.09
CA LEU A 5 -49.74 -22.63 5.39
C LEU A 5 -48.73 -21.57 5.86
N VAL A 6 -49.15 -20.31 6.04
CA VAL A 6 -48.24 -19.20 6.40
C VAL A 6 -48.38 -18.79 7.87
N GLU A 7 -49.48 -19.12 8.55
CA GLU A 7 -49.69 -18.70 9.95
C GLU A 7 -48.96 -19.57 10.99
N ASP A 8 -48.81 -20.88 10.76
CA ASP A 8 -48.16 -21.80 11.73
C ASP A 8 -46.64 -21.60 11.87
N CYS A 9 -45.97 -21.05 10.86
CA CYS A 9 -44.51 -20.83 10.91
C CYS A 9 -44.13 -19.58 11.76
N SER A 10 -45.04 -18.60 11.85
CA SER A 10 -44.79 -17.35 12.57
C SER A 10 -44.81 -17.55 14.10
N VAL A 11 -45.71 -18.40 14.61
CA VAL A 11 -45.85 -18.69 16.04
C VAL A 11 -44.63 -19.43 16.60
N CYS A 12 -44.09 -20.39 15.85
CA CYS A 12 -42.89 -21.15 16.24
C CYS A 12 -41.61 -20.29 16.34
N ILE A 13 -41.52 -19.23 15.54
CA ILE A 13 -40.38 -18.30 15.53
C ILE A 13 -40.46 -17.32 16.72
N GLN A 14 -41.67 -16.90 17.11
CA GLN A 14 -41.86 -16.02 18.25
C GLN A 14 -41.55 -16.72 19.59
N ASP A 15 -41.90 -17.99 19.74
CA ASP A 15 -41.59 -18.76 20.96
C ASP A 15 -40.08 -19.04 21.11
N LYS A 16 -39.36 -19.27 20.00
CA LYS A 16 -37.89 -19.38 20.01
C LYS A 16 -37.22 -18.06 20.40
N LYS A 17 -37.74 -16.92 19.92
CA LYS A 17 -37.24 -15.58 20.30
C LYS A 17 -37.54 -15.24 21.76
N ARG A 18 -38.67 -15.69 22.31
CA ARG A 18 -39.04 -15.48 23.72
C ARG A 18 -38.15 -16.31 24.66
N LYS A 19 -37.88 -17.58 24.32
CA LYS A 19 -36.92 -18.43 25.08
C LYS A 19 -35.49 -17.89 25.05
N ALA A 20 -35.05 -17.32 23.92
CA ALA A 20 -33.73 -16.67 23.81
C ALA A 20 -33.62 -15.36 24.61
N ARG A 21 -34.75 -14.67 24.87
CA ARG A 21 -34.80 -13.50 25.76
C ARG A 21 -34.72 -13.90 27.23
N ILE A 22 -35.41 -14.97 27.64
CA ILE A 22 -35.40 -15.45 29.03
C ILE A 22 -33.99 -15.93 29.45
N LEU A 23 -33.20 -16.46 28.52
CA LEU A 23 -31.80 -16.86 28.80
C LEU A 23 -30.82 -15.67 28.91
N ARG A 24 -31.21 -14.46 28.46
CA ARG A 24 -30.38 -13.24 28.58
C ARG A 24 -30.53 -12.54 29.93
N ASP A 25 -31.60 -12.81 30.67
CA ASP A 25 -31.93 -12.17 31.94
C ASP A 25 -31.56 -13.03 33.16
N ASP A 26 -30.83 -14.13 32.97
CA ASP A 26 -30.30 -14.96 34.05
C ASP A 26 -28.97 -14.37 34.58
N PRO A 27 -28.92 -13.88 35.84
CA PRO A 27 -27.72 -13.28 36.42
C PRO A 27 -26.55 -14.27 36.55
N GLU A 28 -26.81 -15.58 36.63
CA GLU A 28 -25.77 -16.60 36.75
C GLU A 28 -25.08 -16.86 35.39
N ALA A 29 -25.82 -16.76 34.29
CA ALA A 29 -25.28 -16.89 32.94
C ALA A 29 -24.42 -15.67 32.51
N GLN A 30 -24.76 -14.46 32.96
CA GLN A 30 -23.95 -13.26 32.73
C GLN A 30 -22.63 -13.30 33.49
N LYS A 31 -22.63 -13.75 34.75
CA LYS A 31 -21.43 -13.87 35.57
C LYS A 31 -20.45 -14.93 35.03
N ALA A 32 -20.96 -15.99 34.40
CA ALA A 32 -20.15 -17.02 33.73
C ALA A 32 -19.51 -16.55 32.41
N LEU A 33 -20.09 -15.54 31.75
CA LEU A 33 -19.54 -14.90 30.55
C LEU A 33 -18.50 -13.81 30.91
N GLU A 34 -18.75 -13.03 31.96
CA GLU A 34 -17.80 -12.03 32.47
C GLU A 34 -16.51 -12.67 32.99
N GLY A 35 -16.60 -13.79 33.71
CA GLY A 35 -15.43 -14.55 34.17
C GLY A 35 -14.57 -15.17 33.05
N LYS A 36 -15.07 -15.20 31.81
CA LYS A 36 -14.32 -15.66 30.62
C LYS A 36 -13.75 -14.51 29.77
N LEU A 37 -14.23 -13.28 29.94
CA LEU A 37 -13.70 -12.09 29.27
C LEU A 37 -12.42 -11.57 29.95
N ASP A 38 -12.26 -11.78 31.25
CA ASP A 38 -11.04 -11.42 32.00
C ASP A 38 -9.81 -12.29 31.69
N LYS A 39 -9.96 -13.35 30.87
CA LYS A 39 -8.84 -14.18 30.40
C LYS A 39 -8.43 -13.95 28.95
N VAL A 40 -9.08 -13.01 28.26
CA VAL A 40 -8.60 -12.54 26.95
C VAL A 40 -7.97 -11.18 27.18
N GLU A 41 -6.68 -11.18 27.51
CA GLU A 41 -5.83 -10.00 27.51
C GLU A 41 -5.72 -9.50 26.06
N VAL A 42 -6.78 -8.83 25.57
CA VAL A 42 -6.78 -8.18 24.26
C VAL A 42 -5.78 -7.04 24.37
N ASN A 43 -4.59 -7.22 23.79
CA ASN A 43 -3.55 -6.20 23.68
C ASN A 43 -4.11 -4.96 22.98
N THR A 44 -4.70 -4.05 23.75
CA THR A 44 -5.27 -2.76 23.31
C THR A 44 -4.23 -1.92 22.57
N SER A 45 -2.95 -2.03 22.95
CA SER A 45 -1.82 -1.41 22.23
C SER A 45 -1.61 -1.96 20.81
N ALA A 46 -1.85 -3.25 20.58
CA ALA A 46 -1.76 -3.88 19.26
C ALA A 46 -2.94 -3.46 18.36
N LEU A 47 -4.14 -3.31 18.94
CA LEU A 47 -5.32 -2.84 18.24
C LEU A 47 -5.22 -1.35 17.87
N GLU A 48 -4.73 -0.52 18.79
CA GLU A 48 -4.47 0.91 18.55
C GLU A 48 -3.38 1.12 17.49
N ASN A 49 -2.29 0.34 17.54
CA ASN A 49 -1.27 0.34 16.49
C ASN A 49 -1.86 -0.07 15.14
N THR A 50 -2.69 -1.11 15.08
CA THR A 50 -3.31 -1.54 13.82
C THR A 50 -4.22 -0.46 13.25
N SER A 51 -5.03 0.22 14.08
CA SER A 51 -5.88 1.32 13.66
C SER A 51 -5.11 2.57 13.20
N ALA A 52 -3.97 2.87 13.83
CA ALA A 52 -3.07 3.96 13.43
C ALA A 52 -2.31 3.64 12.14
N VAL A 53 -2.00 2.36 11.87
CA VAL A 53 -1.37 1.89 10.63
C VAL A 53 -2.35 1.97 9.46
N VAL A 54 -3.60 1.53 9.63
CA VAL A 54 -4.67 1.70 8.62
C VAL A 54 -4.91 3.19 8.32
N ALA A 55 -4.80 4.06 9.32
CA ALA A 55 -4.96 5.50 9.12
C ALA A 55 -3.82 6.19 8.36
N ARG A 56 -2.62 5.60 8.29
CA ARG A 56 -1.44 6.24 7.67
C ARG A 56 -1.26 5.96 6.18
N ASN A 57 -1.98 4.99 5.61
CA ASN A 57 -1.85 4.60 4.20
C ASN A 57 -0.38 4.27 3.82
N ILE A 58 0.26 3.39 4.59
CA ILE A 58 1.64 2.94 4.36
C ILE A 58 1.69 1.42 4.07
N PRO A 59 2.69 0.94 3.31
CA PRO A 59 2.88 -0.50 3.07
C PRO A 59 3.18 -1.28 4.36
N PRO A 60 3.10 -2.64 4.30
CA PRO A 60 3.61 -3.51 5.35
C PRO A 60 5.04 -3.13 5.75
N HIS A 61 5.31 -3.05 7.05
CA HIS A 61 6.59 -2.56 7.56
C HIS A 61 6.96 -3.22 8.88
N ASN A 62 8.25 -3.23 9.18
CA ASN A 62 8.82 -3.65 10.46
C ASN A 62 9.33 -2.44 11.24
N ALA A 63 8.57 -1.99 12.23
CA ALA A 63 8.96 -0.85 13.07
C ALA A 63 10.23 -1.09 13.90
N SER A 64 10.59 -2.36 14.14
CA SER A 64 11.77 -2.77 14.90
C SER A 64 12.99 -3.05 14.02
N ALA A 65 12.91 -2.73 12.72
CA ALA A 65 14.01 -2.94 11.79
C ALA A 65 15.29 -2.22 12.23
N THR A 66 16.42 -2.90 12.07
CA THR A 66 17.75 -2.34 12.36
C THR A 66 18.54 -2.03 11.08
N ASN A 67 17.96 -2.38 9.92
CA ASN A 67 18.48 -2.09 8.59
C ASN A 67 17.34 -1.51 7.73
N PRO A 68 17.56 -0.46 6.91
CA PRO A 68 16.51 0.12 6.08
C PRO A 68 15.78 -0.88 5.15
N SER A 69 16.46 -1.92 4.67
CA SER A 69 15.81 -2.96 3.84
C SER A 69 14.81 -3.83 4.59
N GLU A 70 15.00 -3.98 5.90
CA GLU A 70 14.06 -4.72 6.76
C GLU A 70 12.87 -3.85 7.18
N ALA A 71 13.01 -2.52 7.12
CA ALA A 71 11.98 -1.60 7.53
C ALA A 71 10.72 -1.73 6.65
N TYR A 72 10.93 -1.96 5.35
CA TYR A 72 9.89 -2.28 4.38
C TYR A 72 10.31 -3.52 3.58
N PRO A 73 10.11 -4.74 4.09
CA PRO A 73 10.60 -5.96 3.44
C PRO A 73 10.01 -6.12 2.04
N ILE A 74 10.86 -6.35 1.03
CA ILE A 74 10.42 -6.39 -0.36
C ILE A 74 9.47 -7.56 -0.62
N GLU A 75 9.62 -8.67 0.09
CA GLU A 75 8.82 -9.89 -0.02
C GLU A 75 7.39 -9.68 0.50
N GLN A 76 7.17 -8.69 1.36
CA GLN A 76 5.82 -8.28 1.81
C GLN A 76 5.16 -7.31 0.82
N ILE A 77 5.92 -6.77 -0.13
CA ILE A 77 5.46 -5.81 -1.13
C ILE A 77 5.28 -6.49 -2.49
N ILE A 78 6.20 -7.39 -2.88
CA ILE A 78 6.18 -8.18 -4.11
C ILE A 78 6.28 -9.66 -3.70
N GLU A 79 5.21 -10.42 -3.97
CA GLU A 79 5.13 -11.83 -3.63
C GLU A 79 5.92 -12.66 -4.65
N ASN A 80 6.46 -13.81 -4.24
CA ASN A 80 7.37 -14.62 -5.08
C ASN A 80 6.80 -14.98 -6.47
N GLY A 81 5.49 -15.22 -6.58
CA GLY A 81 4.84 -15.54 -7.86
C GLY A 81 4.75 -14.36 -8.84
N GLU A 82 4.93 -13.14 -8.36
CA GLU A 82 4.72 -11.91 -9.14
C GLU A 82 5.94 -11.51 -9.96
N TRP A 83 7.15 -11.89 -9.53
CA TRP A 83 8.41 -11.54 -10.22
C TRP A 83 8.44 -11.96 -11.69
N SER A 84 7.79 -13.08 -12.02
CA SER A 84 7.62 -13.55 -13.41
C SER A 84 6.90 -12.54 -14.30
N SER A 85 6.04 -11.70 -13.71
CA SER A 85 5.28 -10.65 -14.39
C SER A 85 5.96 -9.28 -14.39
N LEU A 86 7.19 -9.18 -13.85
CA LEU A 86 7.90 -7.91 -13.64
C LEU A 86 9.22 -7.82 -14.42
N GLN A 87 9.32 -8.49 -15.57
CA GLN A 87 10.59 -8.62 -16.29
C GLN A 87 10.80 -7.57 -17.41
N ASP A 88 9.82 -6.68 -17.66
CA ASP A 88 9.85 -5.73 -18.78
C ASP A 88 11.12 -4.87 -18.82
N VAL A 89 11.49 -4.25 -17.69
CA VAL A 89 12.73 -3.45 -17.60
C VAL A 89 13.96 -4.33 -17.73
N TYR A 90 13.95 -5.56 -17.22
CA TYR A 90 15.11 -6.45 -17.33
C TYR A 90 15.36 -6.83 -18.79
N TRP A 91 14.32 -7.17 -19.55
CA TRP A 91 14.42 -7.44 -20.99
C TRP A 91 14.83 -6.22 -21.80
N LEU A 92 14.35 -5.03 -21.44
CA LEU A 92 14.79 -3.76 -22.04
C LEU A 92 16.32 -3.54 -21.91
N LEU A 93 16.96 -4.07 -20.86
CA LEU A 93 18.42 -3.97 -20.71
C LEU A 93 19.18 -4.93 -21.63
N GLN A 94 18.54 -6.03 -22.06
CA GLN A 94 19.13 -7.04 -22.94
C GLN A 94 19.01 -6.66 -24.42
N GLU A 95 18.04 -5.81 -24.76
CA GLU A 95 17.92 -5.26 -26.12
C GLU A 95 19.11 -4.34 -26.44
N GLU A 96 19.62 -4.42 -27.68
CA GLU A 96 20.70 -3.56 -28.16
C GLU A 96 20.33 -2.07 -28.03
N ALA A 97 21.35 -1.22 -27.92
CA ALA A 97 21.21 0.21 -27.69
C ALA A 97 20.30 0.88 -28.75
N GLY A 98 19.05 1.15 -28.39
CA GLY A 98 18.05 1.74 -29.30
C GLY A 98 16.59 1.52 -28.93
N ALA A 99 16.31 0.65 -27.95
CA ALA A 99 14.94 0.44 -27.46
C ALA A 99 14.29 1.75 -26.97
N ALA A 100 13.08 2.02 -27.43
CA ALA A 100 12.35 3.24 -27.09
C ALA A 100 11.97 3.22 -25.61
N THR A 101 12.52 4.14 -24.83
CA THR A 101 12.25 4.23 -23.38
C THR A 101 11.17 5.25 -23.02
N ASP A 102 10.62 5.95 -24.01
CA ASP A 102 9.67 7.06 -23.82
C ASP A 102 8.40 6.67 -23.08
N GLY A 103 8.02 5.39 -23.17
CA GLY A 103 6.87 4.82 -22.46
C GLY A 103 7.07 4.69 -20.95
N TYR A 104 8.33 4.67 -20.48
CA TYR A 104 8.66 4.50 -19.06
C TYR A 104 8.66 5.84 -18.30
N PRO A 105 8.32 5.82 -16.99
CA PRO A 105 8.49 6.96 -16.10
C PRO A 105 9.92 7.54 -16.14
N ALA A 106 10.05 8.86 -15.94
CA ALA A 106 11.35 9.53 -15.89
C ALA A 106 12.26 8.91 -14.81
N PHE A 107 11.70 8.56 -13.65
CA PHE A 107 12.40 7.86 -12.58
C PHE A 107 13.09 6.58 -13.08
N VAL A 108 12.37 5.77 -13.86
CA VAL A 108 12.87 4.50 -14.40
C VAL A 108 13.97 4.78 -15.42
N ARG A 109 13.72 5.67 -16.39
CA ARG A 109 14.71 6.02 -17.43
C ARG A 109 16.02 6.51 -16.83
N ASN A 110 15.95 7.36 -15.82
CA ASN A 110 17.13 7.93 -15.15
C ASN A 110 17.94 6.89 -14.38
N ARG A 111 17.41 5.68 -14.11
CA ARG A 111 18.12 4.60 -13.38
C ARG A 111 18.67 3.51 -14.30
N LEU A 112 18.25 3.48 -15.58
CA LEU A 112 18.64 2.42 -16.51
C LEU A 112 20.16 2.31 -16.69
N TYR A 113 20.89 3.43 -16.76
CA TYR A 113 22.35 3.40 -16.94
C TYR A 113 23.06 2.69 -15.77
N ARG A 114 22.71 3.06 -14.53
CA ARG A 114 23.27 2.46 -13.31
C ARG A 114 22.93 0.98 -13.22
N LEU A 115 21.75 0.61 -13.71
CA LEU A 115 21.30 -0.77 -13.74
C LEU A 115 22.07 -1.61 -14.77
N ARG A 116 22.37 -1.06 -15.96
CA ARG A 116 23.24 -1.70 -16.98
C ARG A 116 24.64 -1.96 -16.44
N ASP A 117 25.20 -0.99 -15.73
CA ASP A 117 26.55 -1.05 -15.18
C ASP A 117 26.67 -1.94 -13.92
N ASN A 118 25.55 -2.42 -13.36
CA ASN A 118 25.57 -3.31 -12.21
C ASN A 118 26.11 -4.69 -12.60
N LYS A 119 27.12 -5.18 -11.87
CA LYS A 119 27.75 -6.50 -12.10
C LYS A 119 27.09 -7.63 -11.31
N ASP A 120 26.32 -7.28 -10.28
CA ASP A 120 25.53 -8.26 -9.55
C ASP A 120 24.22 -8.48 -10.31
N GLU A 121 24.11 -9.63 -10.98
CA GLU A 121 22.93 -9.99 -11.76
C GLU A 121 21.68 -10.18 -10.89
N THR A 122 21.84 -10.60 -9.63
CA THR A 122 20.69 -10.77 -8.72
C THR A 122 20.16 -9.40 -8.29
N GLU A 123 21.06 -8.48 -7.91
CA GLU A 123 20.66 -7.09 -7.61
C GLU A 123 20.07 -6.40 -8.85
N LYS A 124 20.62 -6.67 -10.04
CA LYS A 124 20.14 -6.12 -11.31
C LYS A 124 18.73 -6.60 -11.64
N GLU A 125 18.49 -7.91 -11.61
CA GLU A 125 17.16 -8.48 -11.88
C GLU A 125 16.14 -7.97 -10.86
N THR A 126 16.50 -7.95 -9.58
CA THR A 126 15.63 -7.43 -8.50
C THR A 126 15.28 -5.96 -8.74
N ALA A 127 16.27 -5.09 -8.99
CA ALA A 127 16.02 -3.68 -9.23
C ALA A 127 15.23 -3.43 -10.53
N ALA A 128 15.47 -4.22 -11.59
CA ALA A 128 14.68 -4.19 -12.80
C ALA A 128 13.21 -4.56 -12.53
N GLY A 129 12.98 -5.61 -11.73
CA GLY A 129 11.65 -6.03 -11.30
C GLY A 129 10.90 -4.93 -10.54
N ILE A 130 11.59 -4.28 -9.60
CA ILE A 130 11.04 -3.16 -8.84
C ILE A 130 10.70 -1.97 -9.75
N LEU A 131 11.56 -1.62 -10.71
CA LEU A 131 11.32 -0.54 -11.68
C LEU A 131 10.13 -0.85 -12.61
N THR A 132 9.99 -2.11 -13.04
CA THR A 132 8.82 -2.58 -13.78
C THR A 132 7.55 -2.40 -12.94
N PHE A 133 7.59 -2.77 -11.66
CA PHE A 133 6.44 -2.62 -10.78
C PHE A 133 6.06 -1.15 -10.52
N ILE A 134 7.04 -0.27 -10.29
CA ILE A 134 6.84 1.18 -10.21
C ILE A 134 6.11 1.69 -11.45
N THR A 135 6.52 1.23 -12.64
CA THR A 135 5.84 1.59 -13.90
C THR A 135 4.38 1.14 -13.88
N HIS A 136 4.08 -0.12 -13.53
CA HIS A 136 2.69 -0.56 -13.44
C HIS A 136 1.87 0.24 -12.43
N LEU A 137 2.41 0.58 -11.25
CA LEU A 137 1.68 1.36 -10.24
C LEU A 137 1.36 2.78 -10.71
N ILE A 138 2.31 3.48 -11.33
CA ILE A 138 2.09 4.83 -11.89
C ILE A 138 1.03 4.78 -12.98
N LYS A 139 1.15 3.83 -13.92
CA LYS A 139 0.17 3.66 -15.00
C LYS A 139 -1.20 3.27 -14.46
N PHE A 140 -1.26 2.46 -13.38
CA PHE A 140 -2.51 2.10 -12.72
C PHE A 140 -3.18 3.34 -12.09
N LYS A 141 -2.41 4.20 -11.42
CA LYS A 141 -2.91 5.48 -10.93
C LYS A 141 -3.46 6.35 -12.06
N ASP A 142 -2.72 6.45 -13.17
CA ASP A 142 -3.08 7.27 -14.32
C ASP A 142 -4.38 6.82 -15.00
N VAL A 143 -4.61 5.51 -15.21
CA VAL A 143 -5.88 5.02 -15.81
C VAL A 143 -7.09 5.17 -14.91
N ASN A 144 -6.91 5.24 -13.60
CA ASN A 144 -7.99 5.43 -12.62
C ASN A 144 -8.05 6.89 -12.10
N SER A 145 -7.39 7.82 -12.80
CA SER A 145 -7.34 9.26 -12.53
C SER A 145 -7.90 10.03 -13.72
N MET A 146 -8.39 11.25 -13.49
CA MET A 146 -8.78 12.16 -14.59
C MET A 146 -7.56 12.75 -15.30
N VAL A 147 -6.41 12.77 -14.62
CA VAL A 147 -5.15 13.31 -15.13
C VAL A 147 -4.20 12.15 -15.40
N GLY A 148 -3.68 12.10 -16.63
CA GLY A 148 -2.60 11.20 -17.01
C GLY A 148 -2.99 9.97 -17.83
N LEU A 149 -4.23 9.86 -18.26
CA LEU A 149 -4.69 8.76 -19.10
C LEU A 149 -3.79 8.54 -20.35
N GLU A 150 -3.29 9.62 -20.96
CA GLU A 150 -2.38 9.54 -22.12
C GLU A 150 -1.10 8.75 -21.84
N SER A 151 -0.51 8.89 -20.64
CA SER A 151 0.71 8.13 -20.31
C SER A 151 0.41 6.63 -20.16
N ALA A 152 -0.84 6.24 -19.91
CA ALA A 152 -1.19 4.84 -19.66
C ALA A 152 -2.07 4.19 -20.75
N ARG A 153 -2.44 4.93 -21.80
CA ARG A 153 -3.36 4.49 -22.86
C ARG A 153 -2.90 3.18 -23.55
N SER A 154 -1.61 3.03 -23.81
CA SER A 154 -1.02 1.86 -24.46
C SER A 154 -0.45 0.84 -23.47
N HIS A 155 -0.55 1.09 -22.16
CA HIS A 155 0.09 0.25 -21.15
C HIS A 155 -0.63 -1.09 -21.01
N ARG A 156 0.13 -2.19 -21.13
CA ARG A 156 -0.38 -3.54 -20.94
C ARG A 156 -0.04 -4.01 -19.54
N PHE A 157 -1.07 -4.22 -18.72
CA PHE A 157 -0.90 -4.76 -17.37
C PHE A 157 -0.90 -6.28 -17.41
N PRO A 158 0.12 -6.95 -16.84
CA PRO A 158 0.04 -8.36 -16.53
C PRO A 158 -1.20 -8.65 -15.64
N PRO A 159 -1.96 -9.73 -15.89
CA PRO A 159 -3.17 -10.05 -15.14
C PRO A 159 -2.95 -10.09 -13.63
N THR A 160 -1.88 -10.76 -13.18
CA THR A 160 -1.50 -10.88 -11.76
C THR A 160 -1.30 -9.51 -11.10
N ILE A 161 -0.58 -8.61 -11.78
CA ILE A 161 -0.31 -7.26 -11.25
C ILE A 161 -1.58 -6.41 -11.24
N ARG A 162 -2.43 -6.53 -12.26
CA ARG A 162 -3.73 -5.83 -12.30
C ARG A 162 -4.63 -6.28 -11.16
N GLU A 163 -4.73 -7.58 -10.91
CA GLU A 163 -5.53 -8.15 -9.83
C GLU A 163 -5.04 -7.66 -8.46
N LYS A 164 -3.73 -7.67 -8.22
CA LYS A 164 -3.14 -7.08 -7.02
C LYS A 164 -3.48 -5.61 -6.84
N CYS A 165 -3.32 -4.80 -7.89
CA CYS A 165 -3.63 -3.37 -7.81
C CYS A 165 -5.11 -3.14 -7.49
N ASN A 166 -6.02 -3.91 -8.10
CA ASN A 166 -7.45 -3.84 -7.78
C ASN A 166 -7.70 -4.21 -6.31
N ARG A 167 -7.12 -5.32 -5.82
CA ARG A 167 -7.28 -5.77 -4.43
C ARG A 167 -6.78 -4.75 -3.40
N LEU A 168 -5.67 -4.06 -3.68
CA LEU A 168 -5.08 -3.11 -2.75
C LEU A 168 -5.76 -1.74 -2.79
N PHE A 169 -6.07 -1.26 -4.00
CA PHE A 169 -6.38 0.16 -4.23
C PHE A 169 -7.84 0.43 -4.63
N LYS A 170 -8.66 -0.59 -4.87
CA LYS A 170 -10.10 -0.40 -5.18
C LYS A 170 -10.98 -0.96 -4.06
N ASP A 171 -11.98 -0.19 -3.67
CA ASP A 171 -13.01 -0.60 -2.69
C ASP A 171 -14.36 -0.95 -3.34
N SER A 172 -14.56 -0.60 -4.61
CA SER A 172 -15.79 -0.88 -5.38
C SER A 172 -15.52 -0.84 -6.89
N GLU A 173 -16.52 -1.18 -7.70
CA GLU A 173 -16.50 -1.09 -9.17
C GLU A 173 -16.41 0.35 -9.72
N THR A 174 -16.23 1.36 -8.86
CA THR A 174 -16.03 2.74 -9.32
C THR A 174 -14.72 2.86 -10.09
N SER A 175 -14.74 3.67 -11.15
CA SER A 175 -13.59 3.87 -12.03
C SER A 175 -12.48 4.72 -11.40
N ARG A 176 -12.81 5.51 -10.37
CA ARG A 176 -11.88 6.41 -9.69
C ARG A 176 -11.42 5.83 -8.35
N LEU A 177 -10.12 5.95 -8.07
CA LEU A 177 -9.56 5.55 -6.78
C LEU A 177 -9.98 6.53 -5.67
N PRO A 178 -10.39 6.04 -4.48
CA PRO A 178 -10.51 6.86 -3.28
C PRO A 178 -9.18 7.52 -2.89
N ASP A 179 -9.25 8.69 -2.24
CA ASP A 179 -8.04 9.48 -1.92
C ASP A 179 -7.07 8.74 -0.98
N ASP A 180 -7.57 7.98 -0.01
CA ASP A 180 -6.77 7.14 0.88
C ASP A 180 -6.03 6.03 0.11
N LYS A 181 -6.68 5.44 -0.89
CA LYS A 181 -6.07 4.43 -1.78
C LYS A 181 -5.04 5.02 -2.73
N ILE A 182 -5.27 6.24 -3.22
CA ILE A 182 -4.26 6.99 -3.98
C ILE A 182 -3.04 7.25 -3.10
N ASN A 183 -3.26 7.69 -1.85
CA ASN A 183 -2.18 7.92 -0.90
C ASN A 183 -1.40 6.63 -0.60
N LEU A 184 -2.10 5.49 -0.43
CA LEU A 184 -1.49 4.19 -0.24
C LEU A 184 -0.65 3.78 -1.46
N LEU A 185 -1.19 3.92 -2.67
CA LEU A 185 -0.46 3.62 -3.92
C LEU A 185 0.81 4.46 -4.03
N ILE A 186 0.73 5.76 -3.76
CA ILE A 186 1.90 6.65 -3.73
C ILE A 186 2.92 6.13 -2.72
N SER A 187 2.49 5.76 -1.50
CA SER A 187 3.38 5.20 -0.48
C SER A 187 4.07 3.90 -0.95
N TYR A 188 3.39 3.01 -1.67
CA TYR A 188 4.01 1.83 -2.28
C TYR A 188 5.07 2.22 -3.32
N VAL A 189 4.77 3.16 -4.22
CA VAL A 189 5.72 3.66 -5.22
C VAL A 189 6.98 4.24 -4.57
N LEU A 190 6.82 5.01 -3.50
CA LEU A 190 7.93 5.63 -2.79
C LEU A 190 8.80 4.62 -2.04
N VAL A 191 8.22 3.58 -1.46
CA VAL A 191 8.99 2.49 -0.84
C VAL A 191 9.81 1.71 -1.88
N LEU A 192 9.21 1.39 -3.02
CA LEU A 192 9.91 0.74 -4.13
C LEU A 192 11.06 1.62 -4.66
N THR A 193 10.81 2.93 -4.73
CA THR A 193 11.80 3.95 -5.09
C THR A 193 13.00 3.93 -4.13
N LEU A 194 12.76 3.82 -2.82
CA LEU A 194 13.82 3.68 -1.81
C LEU A 194 14.64 2.42 -2.03
N HIS A 195 14.01 1.27 -2.32
CA HIS A 195 14.73 0.02 -2.60
C HIS A 195 15.69 0.15 -3.79
N VAL A 196 15.23 0.72 -4.90
CA VAL A 196 16.04 0.91 -6.12
C VAL A 196 17.27 1.78 -5.87
N ASP A 197 17.11 2.83 -5.05
CA ASP A 197 18.15 3.82 -4.75
C ASP A 197 18.88 3.54 -3.43
N LYS A 198 18.86 2.28 -2.94
CA LYS A 198 19.57 1.85 -1.72
C LYS A 198 19.28 2.75 -0.51
N PHE A 199 18.00 3.10 -0.34
CA PHE A 199 17.41 3.91 0.74
C PHE A 199 17.88 5.36 0.81
N LYS A 200 18.39 5.89 -0.31
CA LYS A 200 18.77 7.28 -0.47
C LYS A 200 18.45 7.78 -1.88
N THR A 201 17.35 8.52 -2.00
CA THR A 201 16.73 8.81 -3.30
C THR A 201 16.64 10.31 -3.57
N ASP A 202 17.08 10.75 -4.75
CA ASP A 202 16.58 12.00 -5.35
C ASP A 202 15.15 11.77 -5.86
N PHE A 203 14.21 12.55 -5.35
CA PHE A 203 12.79 12.35 -5.57
C PHE A 203 12.16 13.32 -6.58
N GLU A 204 12.93 14.16 -7.26
CA GLU A 204 12.38 15.17 -8.18
C GLU A 204 11.76 14.55 -9.45
N ASP A 205 12.32 13.46 -9.97
CA ASP A 205 11.78 12.79 -11.15
C ASP A 205 10.54 11.93 -10.84
N ILE A 206 10.54 11.20 -9.71
CA ILE A 206 9.34 10.48 -9.28
C ILE A 206 8.20 11.43 -8.90
N ALA A 207 8.49 12.64 -8.42
CA ALA A 207 7.48 13.68 -8.21
C ALA A 207 6.79 14.08 -9.54
N LYS A 208 7.57 14.24 -10.62
CA LYS A 208 7.04 14.51 -11.96
C LYS A 208 6.19 13.35 -12.47
N ASP A 209 6.67 12.13 -12.31
CA ASP A 209 5.96 10.93 -12.76
C ASP A 209 4.62 10.74 -12.02
N LEU A 210 4.60 11.01 -10.72
CA LEU A 210 3.37 10.98 -9.91
C LEU A 210 2.46 12.21 -10.13
N ARG A 211 2.94 13.22 -10.85
CA ARG A 211 2.27 14.51 -11.13
C ARG A 211 1.95 15.26 -9.83
N MET A 212 2.93 15.31 -8.93
CA MET A 212 2.82 15.94 -7.61
C MET A 212 3.90 17.00 -7.42
N SER A 213 3.60 17.99 -6.57
CA SER A 213 4.64 18.91 -6.12
C SER A 213 5.64 18.17 -5.24
N SER A 214 6.91 18.55 -5.30
CA SER A 214 7.96 17.99 -4.43
C SER A 214 7.64 18.22 -2.93
N VAL A 215 6.85 19.26 -2.62
CA VAL A 215 6.36 19.57 -1.26
C VAL A 215 5.31 18.57 -0.79
N ASP A 216 4.36 18.18 -1.64
CA ASP A 216 3.35 17.19 -1.27
C ASP A 216 3.95 15.79 -1.22
N LEU A 217 4.84 15.46 -2.16
CA LEU A 217 5.55 14.19 -2.15
C LEU A 217 6.39 14.01 -0.88
N ARG A 218 7.01 15.09 -0.40
CA ARG A 218 7.74 15.11 0.88
C ARG A 218 6.89 14.61 2.04
N LYS A 219 5.61 15.00 2.12
CA LYS A 219 4.70 14.56 3.20
C LYS A 219 4.48 13.05 3.17
N HIS A 220 4.42 12.45 1.99
CA HIS A 220 4.31 10.99 1.85
C HIS A 220 5.57 10.28 2.35
N PHE A 221 6.76 10.76 1.97
CA PHE A 221 8.02 10.26 2.50
C PHE A 221 8.14 10.43 4.02
N GLU A 222 7.72 11.56 4.60
CA GLU A 222 7.70 11.75 6.05
C GLU A 222 6.76 10.75 6.75
N ASN A 223 5.61 10.45 6.14
CA ASN A 223 4.69 9.41 6.64
C ASN A 223 5.27 7.99 6.55
N LEU A 224 6.25 7.76 5.67
CA LEU A 224 7.05 6.53 5.60
C LEU A 224 8.22 6.51 6.60
N GLY A 225 8.41 7.59 7.37
CA GLY A 225 9.53 7.71 8.31
C GLY A 225 10.84 8.21 7.69
N CYS A 226 10.80 8.72 6.45
CA CYS A 226 11.98 9.27 5.80
C CYS A 226 12.38 10.63 6.39
N LYS A 227 13.67 10.94 6.26
CA LYS A 227 14.28 12.25 6.53
C LYS A 227 14.90 12.82 5.27
N PHE A 228 15.10 14.13 5.25
CA PHE A 228 15.63 14.84 4.09
C PHE A 228 16.99 15.42 4.39
N ALA A 229 17.89 15.29 3.43
CA ALA A 229 19.19 15.94 3.42
C ALA A 229 19.37 16.69 2.09
N VAL A 230 20.31 17.63 2.09
CA VAL A 230 20.78 18.28 0.86
C VAL A 230 22.22 17.83 0.66
N GLU A 231 22.48 17.24 -0.50
CA GLU A 231 23.80 16.75 -0.87
C GLU A 231 24.13 17.22 -2.28
N ASN A 232 25.28 17.86 -2.48
CA ASN A 232 25.67 18.42 -3.79
C ASN A 232 24.57 19.28 -4.43
N SER A 233 23.85 20.05 -3.60
CA SER A 233 22.66 20.85 -3.98
C SER A 233 21.43 20.06 -4.44
N ILE A 234 21.44 18.72 -4.33
CA ILE A 234 20.31 17.84 -4.61
C ILE A 234 19.60 17.50 -3.30
N ARG A 235 18.27 17.55 -3.30
CA ARG A 235 17.46 17.15 -2.15
C ARG A 235 17.24 15.65 -2.21
N VAL A 236 17.66 14.95 -1.15
CA VAL A 236 17.53 13.50 -1.06
C VAL A 236 16.65 13.10 0.11
N ALA A 237 15.81 12.09 -0.11
CA ALA A 237 15.07 11.39 0.93
C ALA A 237 15.89 10.17 1.40
N THR A 238 15.96 9.96 2.71
CA THR A 238 16.70 8.86 3.35
C THR A 238 15.79 8.15 4.33
N LEU A 239 15.92 6.82 4.46
CA LEU A 239 15.15 6.04 5.42
C LEU A 239 16.01 5.65 6.63
N PRO A 240 15.98 6.40 7.74
CA PRO A 240 16.71 6.02 8.95
C PRO A 240 16.00 4.88 9.69
N VAL A 241 16.79 4.07 10.38
CA VAL A 241 16.33 3.09 11.37
C VAL A 241 16.76 3.47 12.78
N PRO A 242 15.98 3.12 13.83
CA PRO A 242 14.64 2.50 13.76
C PRO A 242 13.60 3.46 13.17
N LEU A 243 12.54 2.90 12.56
CA LEU A 243 11.47 3.70 11.94
C LEU A 243 10.80 4.60 12.97
N LYS A 244 10.69 5.89 12.62
CA LYS A 244 9.95 6.88 13.42
C LYS A 244 8.96 7.59 12.54
N PHE A 245 7.70 7.49 12.92
CA PHE A 245 6.63 8.17 12.22
C PHE A 245 6.29 9.51 12.89
N PRO A 246 5.87 10.52 12.11
CA PRO A 246 5.39 11.76 12.68
C PRO A 246 4.18 11.50 13.58
N GLN A 247 4.12 12.21 14.71
CA GLN A 247 2.93 12.16 15.56
C GLN A 247 1.77 12.83 14.83
N ILE A 248 0.67 12.10 14.68
CA ILE A 248 -0.56 12.66 14.10
C ILE A 248 -1.13 13.64 15.14
N MET A 249 -0.85 14.93 14.98
CA MET A 249 -1.46 15.95 15.82
C MET A 249 -2.96 16.02 15.50
N ARG A 250 -3.79 15.40 16.34
CA ARG A 250 -5.24 15.61 16.30
C ARG A 250 -5.51 17.09 16.55
N ARG A 251 -5.86 17.84 15.51
CA ARG A 251 -6.35 19.22 15.65
C ARG A 251 -7.54 19.17 16.60
N ARG A 252 -7.39 19.76 17.80
CA ARG A 252 -8.52 20.04 18.70
C ARG A 252 -9.44 21.00 17.97
N THR A 253 -10.52 20.50 17.41
CA THR A 253 -11.62 21.33 16.92
C THR A 253 -12.16 22.08 18.14
N LYS A 254 -11.87 23.38 18.25
CA LYS A 254 -12.55 24.26 19.19
C LYS A 254 -14.03 24.23 18.82
N ARG A 255 -14.86 23.53 19.60
CA ARG A 255 -16.30 23.76 19.60
C ARG A 255 -16.51 25.22 20.01
N ARG A 256 -17.00 26.02 19.08
CA ARG A 256 -17.62 27.32 19.38
C ARG A 256 -19.06 27.06 19.81
#